data_AF-A0A927YDC6-F1
#
_entry.id   AF-A0A927YDC6-F1
#
_cell.length_a   1.000
_cell.length_b   1.000
_cell.length_c   1.000
_cell.angle_alpha   90.00
_cell.angle_beta   90.00
_cell.angle_gamma   90.00
#
_symmetry.space_group_name_H-M   'P 1'
#
loop_
_entity.id
_entity.type
_entity.pdbx_description
1 polymer ?
#
loop_
_entity_poly.entity_id
_entity_poly.type
_entity_poly.pdbx_seq_one_letter_code
_entity_poly.pdbx_strand_id
1 'polypeptide(L)'
;MHNIQKSIEQVKLSAEYLCDNGSGAEKAKATKLITKYTKQLAKIHLYDEAMAHIANQRIDIDLDDGVKVNYKKFQGVEVAQEGKKALKIDLLAKIK
;
A
#
# COMPACT_ATOMS: atom_id res chain seq x y z
N MET A 1 -8.84 12.20 -0.49
CA MET A 1 -8.13 10.98 -0.92
C MET A 1 -8.18 9.94 0.19
N HIS A 2 -9.27 9.16 0.33
CA HIS A 2 -9.34 7.96 1.20
C HIS A 2 -10.56 7.06 0.88
N ASN A 3 -11.19 7.20 -0.29
CA ASN A 3 -12.41 6.45 -0.61
C ASN A 3 -12.13 4.95 -0.82
N ILE A 4 -10.97 4.63 -1.39
CA ILE A 4 -10.53 3.23 -1.60
C ILE A 4 -10.24 2.56 -0.27
N GLN A 5 -9.47 3.20 0.63
CA GLN A 5 -9.21 2.66 1.95
C GLN A 5 -10.51 2.45 2.74
N LYS A 6 -11.40 3.45 2.77
CA LYS A 6 -12.71 3.32 3.40
C LYS A 6 -13.50 2.14 2.83
N SER A 7 -13.51 1.98 1.51
CA SER A 7 -14.19 0.84 0.87
C SER A 7 -13.58 -0.50 1.29
N ILE A 8 -12.25 -0.61 1.38
CA ILE A 8 -11.56 -1.83 1.79
C ILE A 8 -11.84 -2.14 3.27
N GLU A 9 -11.83 -1.13 4.14
CA GLU A 9 -12.18 -1.26 5.56
C GLU A 9 -13.62 -1.74 5.74
N GLN A 10 -14.58 -1.16 5.00
CA GLN A 10 -15.99 -1.60 5.06
C GLN A 10 -16.16 -3.04 4.61
N VAL A 11 -15.53 -3.45 3.51
CA VAL A 11 -15.60 -4.84 3.03
C VAL A 11 -14.92 -5.80 4.00
N LYS A 12 -13.80 -5.39 4.63
CA LYS A 12 -13.14 -6.17 5.67
C LYS A 12 -14.04 -6.36 6.88
N LEU A 13 -14.68 -5.31 7.37
CA LEU A 13 -15.62 -5.36 8.49
C LEU A 13 -16.80 -6.30 8.21
N SER A 14 -17.34 -6.24 6.99
CA SER A 14 -18.39 -7.18 6.55
C SER A 14 -17.89 -8.63 6.54
N ALA A 15 -16.65 -8.87 6.10
CA ALA A 15 -16.06 -10.20 6.13
C ALA A 15 -15.80 -10.70 7.58
N GLU A 16 -15.39 -9.82 8.49
CA GLU A 16 -15.24 -10.14 9.93
C GLU A 16 -16.58 -10.57 10.53
N TYR A 17 -17.65 -9.81 10.26
CA TYR A 17 -19.00 -10.17 10.68
C TYR A 17 -19.44 -11.55 10.17
N LEU A 18 -19.16 -11.88 8.90
CA LEU A 18 -19.44 -13.20 8.32
C LEU A 18 -18.57 -14.31 8.91
N CYS A 19 -17.33 -14.00 9.32
CA CYS A 19 -16.46 -14.95 9.99
C CYS A 19 -16.97 -15.32 11.38
N ASP A 20 -17.58 -14.38 12.09
CA ASP A 20 -18.12 -14.62 13.43
C ASP A 20 -19.48 -15.36 13.37
N ASN A 21 -20.34 -14.97 12.44
CA ASN A 21 -21.75 -15.41 12.40
C ASN A 21 -22.10 -16.46 11.34
N GLY A 22 -21.22 -16.71 10.36
CA GLY A 22 -21.50 -17.61 9.23
C GLY A 22 -21.33 -19.11 9.53
N SER A 23 -21.75 -19.95 8.59
CA SER A 23 -21.52 -21.41 8.62
C SER A 23 -20.03 -21.76 8.38
N GLY A 24 -19.60 -22.98 8.71
CA GLY A 24 -18.17 -23.37 8.63
C GLY A 24 -17.50 -23.08 7.28
N ALA A 25 -18.20 -23.27 6.16
CA ALA A 25 -17.69 -22.96 4.83
C ALA A 25 -17.59 -21.45 4.56
N GLU A 26 -18.53 -20.66 5.09
CA GLU A 26 -18.54 -19.20 4.99
C GLU A 26 -17.43 -18.58 5.84
N LYS A 27 -17.21 -19.09 7.05
CA LYS A 27 -16.09 -18.68 7.91
C LYS A 27 -14.75 -18.85 7.21
N ALA A 28 -14.51 -20.02 6.60
CA ALA A 28 -13.28 -20.28 5.87
C ALA A 28 -13.06 -19.31 4.68
N LYS A 29 -14.12 -18.92 3.97
CA LYS A 29 -14.04 -17.92 2.89
C LYS A 29 -13.79 -16.53 3.46
N ALA A 30 -14.48 -16.17 4.54
CA ALA A 30 -14.35 -14.88 5.23
C ALA A 30 -12.93 -14.67 5.74
N THR A 31 -12.30 -15.66 6.40
CA THR A 31 -10.91 -15.57 6.86
C THR A 31 -9.92 -15.28 5.71
N LYS A 32 -10.13 -15.88 4.53
CA LYS A 32 -9.31 -15.59 3.34
C LYS A 32 -9.49 -14.15 2.87
N LEU A 33 -10.72 -13.64 2.87
CA LEU A 33 -11.03 -12.25 2.50
C LEU A 33 -10.41 -11.26 3.50
N ILE A 34 -10.56 -11.50 4.81
CA ILE A 34 -9.93 -10.69 5.87
C ILE A 34 -8.42 -10.61 5.67
N THR A 35 -7.78 -11.75 5.42
CA THR A 35 -6.33 -11.79 5.16
C THR A 35 -5.96 -11.00 3.90
N LYS A 36 -6.74 -11.13 2.82
CA LYS A 36 -6.53 -10.39 1.56
C LYS A 36 -6.62 -8.88 1.78
N TYR A 37 -7.69 -8.40 2.41
CA TYR A 37 -7.93 -6.97 2.60
C TYR A 37 -6.98 -6.36 3.63
N THR A 38 -6.60 -7.11 4.67
CA THR A 38 -5.56 -6.67 5.62
C THR A 38 -4.21 -6.47 4.92
N LYS A 39 -3.82 -7.38 4.02
CA LYS A 39 -2.62 -7.21 3.20
C LYS A 39 -2.72 -6.01 2.25
N GLN A 40 -3.90 -5.73 1.70
CA GLN A 40 -4.10 -4.56 0.85
C GLN A 40 -3.99 -3.25 1.63
N LEU A 41 -4.61 -3.15 2.81
CA LEU A 41 -4.50 -1.99 3.69
C LEU A 41 -3.05 -1.73 4.09
N ALA A 42 -2.33 -2.77 4.53
CA ALA A 42 -0.91 -2.65 4.88
C ALA A 42 -0.06 -2.13 3.71
N LYS A 43 -0.35 -2.56 2.47
CA LYS A 43 0.32 -2.01 1.28
C LYS A 43 -0.01 -0.54 1.08
N ILE A 44 -1.28 -0.14 1.13
CA ILE A 44 -1.69 1.27 0.94
C ILE A 44 -0.97 2.17 1.94
N HIS A 45 -0.97 1.81 3.22
CA HIS A 45 -0.25 2.57 4.25
C HIS A 45 1.25 2.71 3.95
N LEU A 46 1.88 1.61 3.51
CA LEU A 46 3.29 1.61 3.17
C LEU A 46 3.59 2.51 1.96
N TYR A 47 2.71 2.52 0.95
CA TYR A 47 2.81 3.42 -0.20
C TYR A 47 2.65 4.89 0.21
N ASP A 48 1.67 5.20 1.06
CA ASP A 48 1.46 6.55 1.58
C ASP A 48 2.68 7.04 2.38
N GLU A 49 3.28 6.17 3.20
CA GLU A 49 4.49 6.49 3.97
C GLU A 49 5.71 6.75 3.06
N ALA A 50 5.92 5.90 2.03
CA ALA A 50 6.96 6.12 1.03
C ALA A 50 6.76 7.44 0.27
N MET A 51 5.52 7.72 -0.11
CA MET A 51 5.18 8.94 -0.84
C MET A 51 5.39 10.19 0.03
N ALA A 52 5.00 10.14 1.30
CA ALA A 52 5.23 11.21 2.26
C ALA A 52 6.73 11.41 2.53
N HIS A 53 7.51 10.33 2.67
CA HIS A 53 8.96 10.40 2.85
C HIS A 53 9.64 11.12 1.68
N ILE A 54 9.31 10.72 0.45
CA ILE A 54 9.84 11.34 -0.78
C ILE A 54 9.39 12.80 -0.92
N ALA A 55 8.14 13.09 -0.61
CA ALA A 55 7.63 14.47 -0.63
C ALA A 55 8.38 15.36 0.37
N ASN A 56 8.69 14.85 1.56
CA ASN A 56 9.46 15.55 2.58
C ASN A 56 10.93 15.73 2.20
N GLN A 57 11.52 14.78 1.47
CA GLN A 57 12.87 14.92 0.92
C GLN A 57 12.99 16.01 -0.14
N ARG A 58 11.86 16.48 -0.71
CA ARG A 58 11.82 17.52 -1.76
C ARG A 58 12.80 17.23 -2.89
N ILE A 59 12.73 16.01 -3.44
CA ILE A 59 13.65 15.55 -4.47
C ILE A 59 13.57 16.47 -5.68
N ASP A 60 14.73 16.90 -6.15
CA ASP A 60 14.83 17.78 -7.29
C ASP A 60 14.59 17.02 -8.62
N ILE A 61 13.79 17.63 -9.49
CA ILE A 61 13.38 17.09 -10.78
C ILE A 61 13.87 18.05 -11.84
N ASP A 62 14.96 17.67 -12.50
CA ASP A 62 15.45 18.37 -13.68
C ASP A 62 14.61 17.96 -14.89
N LEU A 63 13.99 18.93 -15.56
CA LEU A 63 13.15 18.64 -16.72
C LEU A 63 13.98 18.27 -17.96
N ASP A 64 15.26 18.66 -18.02
CA ASP A 64 16.17 18.37 -19.13
C ASP A 64 16.69 16.93 -19.08
N ASP A 65 16.76 16.32 -17.89
CA ASP A 65 17.10 14.90 -17.67
C ASP A 65 16.12 13.93 -18.34
N GLY A 66 14.89 14.39 -18.60
CA GLY A 66 13.84 13.63 -19.23
C GLY A 66 13.15 12.60 -18.32
N VAL A 67 12.00 12.10 -18.79
CA VAL A 67 11.06 11.30 -17.99
C VAL A 67 11.70 10.02 -17.42
N LYS A 68 12.61 9.37 -18.17
CA LYS A 68 13.21 8.10 -17.78
C LYS A 68 14.17 8.23 -16.59
N VAL A 69 14.94 9.31 -16.52
CA VAL A 69 15.86 9.58 -15.41
C VAL A 69 15.05 9.97 -14.17
N ASN A 70 14.08 10.88 -14.34
CA ASN A 70 13.23 11.31 -13.23
C ASN A 70 12.36 10.19 -12.64
N TYR A 71 11.87 9.24 -13.46
CA TYR A 71 11.10 8.11 -12.94
C TYR A 71 11.90 7.24 -11.97
N LYS A 72 13.21 7.05 -12.21
CA LYS A 72 14.08 6.25 -11.34
C LYS A 72 14.20 6.85 -9.94
N LYS A 73 14.06 8.18 -9.79
CA LYS A 73 14.10 8.87 -8.49
C LYS A 73 12.95 8.47 -7.56
N PHE A 74 11.87 7.89 -8.11
CA PHE A 74 10.71 7.38 -7.38
C PHE A 74 10.70 5.84 -7.27
N GLN A 75 11.78 5.17 -7.64
CA GLN A 75 11.93 3.71 -7.49
C GLN A 75 12.82 3.39 -6.30
N GLY A 76 12.62 2.24 -5.66
CA GLY A 76 13.46 1.76 -4.57
C GLY A 76 13.46 2.64 -3.33
N VAL A 77 12.36 3.36 -3.07
CA VAL A 77 12.18 4.23 -1.92
C VAL A 77 12.26 3.38 -0.65
N GLU A 78 13.24 3.69 0.20
CA GLU A 78 13.42 3.00 1.48
C GLU A 78 12.58 3.68 2.55
N VAL A 79 11.61 2.94 3.07
CA VAL A 79 10.82 3.35 4.24
C VAL A 79 11.25 2.51 5.42
N ALA A 80 11.87 3.16 6.41
CA ALA A 80 12.24 2.54 7.68
C ALA A 80 11.27 2.99 8.76
N GLN A 81 10.43 2.07 9.23
CA GLN A 81 9.69 2.26 10.48
C GLN A 81 10.63 1.95 11.65
N GLU A 82 10.69 2.82 12.66
CA GLU A 82 11.54 2.62 13.84
C GLU A 82 11.31 1.21 14.44
N GLY A 83 12.40 0.45 14.57
CA GLY A 83 12.37 -0.93 15.08
C GLY A 83 12.04 -2.02 14.05
N LYS A 84 11.81 -1.69 12.77
CA LYS A 84 11.60 -2.68 11.68
C LYS A 84 12.63 -2.53 10.57
N LYS A 85 12.85 -3.61 9.82
CA LYS A 85 13.70 -3.60 8.62
C LYS A 85 13.14 -2.60 7.60
N ALA A 86 14.01 -1.78 7.02
CA ALA A 86 13.66 -0.90 5.92
C ALA A 86 13.04 -1.70 4.77
N LEU A 87 11.89 -1.24 4.28
CA LEU A 87 11.21 -1.82 3.13
C LEU A 87 11.47 -0.94 1.91
N LYS A 88 11.87 -1.56 0.79
CA LYS A 88 12.01 -0.91 -0.51
C LYS A 88 10.69 -0.96 -1.26
N ILE A 89 10.19 0.20 -1.68
CA ILE A 89 8.94 0.33 -2.45
C ILE A 89 9.21 1.13 -3.72
N ASP A 90 8.69 0.64 -4.84
CA ASP A 90 8.64 1.38 -6.10
C ASP A 90 7.33 2.18 -6.15
N LEU A 91 7.40 3.52 -6.10
CA LEU A 91 6.20 4.38 -6.06
C LEU A 91 5.51 4.49 -7.42
N LEU A 92 6.28 4.38 -8.51
CA LEU A 92 5.76 4.49 -9.87
C LEU A 92 5.93 3.16 -10.62
N ALA A 93 5.11 2.94 -11.64
CA ALA A 93 5.25 1.77 -12.51
C ALA A 93 6.55 1.83 -13.34
N LYS A 94 7.09 0.66 -13.73
CA LYS A 94 8.24 0.65 -14.64
C LYS A 94 7.83 1.16 -16.01
N ILE A 95 8.56 2.16 -16.52
CA ILE A 95 8.46 2.59 -17.91
C ILE A 95 9.24 1.60 -18.78
N LYS A 96 8.63 1.15 -19.89
CA LYS A 96 9.27 0.30 -20.90
C LYS A 96 10.20 1.12 -21.79
#